data_AF-A0A2V6BH76-F1
#
_entry.id   AF-A0A2V6BH76-F1
#
_cell.length_a   1.000
_cell.length_b   1.000
_cell.length_c   1.000
_cell.angle_alpha   90.00
_cell.angle_beta   90.00
_cell.angle_gamma   90.00
#
_symmetry.space_group_name_H-M   'P 1'
#
loop_
_entity.id
_entity.type
_entity.pdbx_description
1 polymer ?
#
loop_
_entity_poly.entity_id
_entity_poly.type
_entity_poly.pdbx_seq_one_letter_code
_entity_poly.pdbx_strand_id
1 'polypeptide(L)'
;MTTGVRFRGINDTGARHEKFTYWDTLFDVGLKGEMGEFGDYFKTWNWELGFRYSRNEGQDLSVGEASKPGLRDALLDTDPATAFDPFLNFNAQNTKAARARSYVTLHNSGEDELPLGYGTMNGDLFKLPPGPVSFAIGGDYYGDRFTRDRDALNNTFSSIGSVDGASFRANRDVWEIYEEVRVLFTSPTWNFPGFYSFEVDFAERESWFSQNTSSVLAQGLQPFVPTAHSRYNAQKPKVSVRWQPLDPKYIGAVTLRGSYSEAFHAPTLSEITPATSQSFPAVVDPLSSQTEPQVEERLVGNPFLKPEVAYEWTYGMVYSPKWIKGLTLSADWWHIDMRSIVTTLGADFNISHNI
;
A
#
# COMPACT_ATOMS: atom_id res chain seq x y z
N MET A 1 -11.43 0.91 -46.35
CA MET A 1 -11.90 -0.48 -46.53
C MET A 1 -11.48 -1.26 -45.31
N THR A 2 -12.39 -1.52 -44.37
CA THR A 2 -12.17 -2.50 -43.31
C THR A 2 -12.49 -3.85 -43.95
N THR A 3 -11.49 -4.68 -44.20
CA THR A 3 -11.64 -5.90 -45.01
C THR A 3 -12.51 -6.98 -44.34
N GLY A 4 -12.99 -6.77 -43.11
CA GLY A 4 -13.80 -7.74 -42.37
C GLY A 4 -13.06 -9.04 -42.04
N VAL A 5 -11.78 -9.15 -42.43
CA VAL A 5 -10.93 -10.31 -42.18
C VAL A 5 -10.54 -10.29 -40.71
N ARG A 6 -11.18 -11.16 -39.92
CA ARG A 6 -10.72 -11.47 -38.57
C ARG A 6 -9.60 -12.49 -38.68
N PHE A 7 -8.37 -12.07 -38.39
CA PHE A 7 -7.26 -12.99 -38.26
C PHE A 7 -7.53 -13.92 -37.06
N ARG A 8 -7.15 -15.19 -37.22
CA ARG A 8 -7.17 -16.14 -36.12
C ARG A 8 -6.22 -15.63 -35.01
N GLY A 9 -6.66 -15.71 -33.75
CA GLY A 9 -5.78 -15.41 -32.62
C GLY A 9 -4.60 -16.38 -32.54
N ILE A 10 -3.44 -15.89 -32.12
CA ILE A 10 -2.21 -16.66 -31.90
C ILE A 10 -2.48 -17.64 -30.74
N ASN A 11 -2.83 -18.90 -31.07
CA ASN A 11 -3.30 -19.90 -30.10
C ASN A 11 -3.00 -21.34 -30.57
N ASP A 12 -1.80 -21.57 -31.08
CA ASP A 12 -1.39 -22.86 -31.65
C ASP A 12 -0.88 -23.85 -30.60
N THR A 13 -0.70 -23.37 -29.37
CA THR A 13 -0.29 -24.13 -28.19
C THR A 13 -1.47 -24.46 -27.26
N GLY A 14 -2.68 -23.98 -27.57
CA GLY A 14 -3.84 -24.09 -26.69
C GLY A 14 -3.84 -23.02 -25.60
N ALA A 15 -4.66 -23.23 -24.57
CA ALA A 15 -4.81 -22.28 -23.47
C ALA A 15 -3.45 -21.91 -22.86
N ARG A 16 -3.30 -20.63 -22.52
CA ARG A 16 -2.17 -20.14 -21.73
C ARG A 16 -2.36 -20.57 -20.28
N HIS A 17 -1.25 -20.89 -19.63
CA HIS A 17 -1.24 -21.36 -18.25
C HIS A 17 -0.25 -20.54 -17.44
N GLU A 18 -0.69 -20.01 -16.31
CA GLU A 18 0.18 -19.35 -15.34
C GLU A 18 0.37 -20.26 -14.13
N LYS A 19 1.60 -20.38 -13.66
CA LYS A 19 1.92 -21.11 -12.44
C LYS A 19 2.68 -20.20 -11.48
N PHE A 20 2.04 -19.89 -10.37
CA PHE A 20 2.65 -19.18 -9.26
C PHE A 20 3.16 -20.17 -8.20
N THR A 21 4.37 -19.94 -7.71
CA THR A 21 4.96 -20.66 -6.58
C THR A 21 5.49 -19.64 -5.59
N TYR A 22 5.12 -19.78 -4.32
CA TYR A 22 5.53 -18.86 -3.26
C TYR A 22 6.23 -19.60 -2.12
N TRP A 23 7.20 -18.93 -1.50
CA TRP A 23 7.86 -19.37 -0.29
C TRP A 23 7.82 -18.24 0.74
N ASP A 24 7.26 -18.56 1.90
CA ASP A 24 7.08 -17.61 3.00
C ASP A 24 7.98 -18.00 4.17
N THR A 25 8.75 -17.03 4.66
CA THR A 25 9.51 -17.16 5.90
C THR A 25 9.08 -16.07 6.87
N LEU A 26 8.77 -16.46 8.10
CA LEU A 26 8.47 -15.55 9.19
C LEU A 26 9.30 -15.97 10.41
N PHE A 27 10.06 -15.02 10.94
CA PHE A 27 10.71 -15.11 12.23
C PHE A 27 10.19 -14.00 13.13
N ASP A 28 9.81 -14.34 14.35
CA ASP A 28 9.27 -13.40 15.32
C ASP A 28 9.79 -13.77 16.71
N VAL A 29 10.35 -12.78 17.40
CA VAL A 29 10.80 -12.91 18.77
C VAL A 29 10.49 -11.62 19.51
N GLY A 30 10.04 -11.75 20.75
CA GLY A 30 9.76 -10.61 21.61
C GLY A 30 10.04 -10.91 23.08
N LEU A 31 10.27 -9.84 23.82
CA LEU A 31 10.40 -9.82 25.26
C LEU A 31 9.44 -8.78 25.81
N LYS A 32 8.87 -9.06 26.98
CA LYS A 32 8.07 -8.09 27.72
C LYS A 32 8.28 -8.26 29.20
N GLY A 33 8.03 -7.21 29.96
CA GLY A 33 8.14 -7.28 31.41
C GLY A 33 7.53 -6.08 32.10
N GLU A 34 7.50 -6.18 33.42
CA GLU A 34 7.08 -5.11 34.32
C GLU A 34 8.34 -4.46 34.90
N MET A 35 8.45 -3.14 34.81
CA MET A 35 9.60 -2.41 35.36
C MET A 35 9.60 -2.35 36.89
N GLY A 36 8.49 -2.76 37.53
CA GLY A 36 8.39 -2.84 38.99
C GLY A 36 9.41 -3.78 39.63
N GLU A 37 9.97 -4.72 38.87
CA GLU A 37 11.07 -5.60 39.30
C GLU A 37 12.39 -4.84 39.53
N PHE A 38 12.58 -3.68 38.90
CA PHE A 38 13.81 -2.87 38.98
C PHE A 38 13.71 -1.71 39.97
N GLY A 39 12.52 -1.46 40.54
CA GLY A 39 12.35 -0.49 41.61
C GLY A 39 10.94 0.07 41.76
N ASP A 40 10.68 0.61 42.95
CA ASP A 40 9.37 1.14 43.35
C ASP A 40 8.85 2.29 42.49
N TYR A 41 9.76 3.06 41.90
CA TYR A 41 9.42 4.22 41.08
C TYR A 41 8.73 3.83 39.77
N PHE A 42 9.07 2.67 39.20
CA PHE A 42 8.52 2.17 37.93
C PHE A 42 7.49 1.05 38.11
N LYS A 43 6.87 0.95 39.30
CA LYS A 43 5.91 -0.12 39.64
C LYS A 43 4.73 -0.28 38.68
N THR A 44 4.32 0.78 38.01
CA THR A 44 3.20 0.78 37.05
C THR A 44 3.65 0.65 35.60
N TRP A 45 4.96 0.65 35.36
CA TRP A 45 5.52 0.68 34.02
C TRP A 45 5.70 -0.73 33.48
N ASN A 46 5.32 -0.89 32.22
CA ASN A 46 5.51 -2.10 31.43
C ASN A 46 6.40 -1.75 30.25
N TRP A 47 7.10 -2.75 29.73
CA TRP A 47 7.90 -2.61 28.52
C TRP A 47 7.74 -3.82 27.61
N GLU A 48 7.89 -3.59 26.32
CA GLU A 48 7.92 -4.62 25.28
C GLU A 48 9.02 -4.28 24.27
N LEU A 49 9.76 -5.30 23.84
CA LEU A 49 10.71 -5.24 22.74
C LEU A 49 10.38 -6.38 21.78
N GLY A 50 10.39 -6.10 20.49
CA GLY A 50 10.12 -7.12 19.48
C GLY A 50 11.02 -6.97 18.26
N PHE A 51 11.28 -8.11 17.63
CA PHE A 51 11.89 -8.17 16.33
C PHE A 51 11.15 -9.20 15.47
N ARG A 52 10.77 -8.78 14.27
CA ARG A 52 10.16 -9.61 13.25
C ARG A 52 10.95 -9.48 11.96
N TYR A 53 11.16 -10.61 11.30
CA TYR A 53 11.65 -10.66 9.93
C TYR A 53 10.67 -11.49 9.11
N SER A 54 10.08 -10.89 8.09
CA SER A 54 9.27 -11.62 7.11
C SER A 54 9.86 -11.51 5.72
N ARG A 55 9.82 -12.60 4.96
CA ARG A 55 10.23 -12.67 3.56
C ARG A 55 9.23 -13.51 2.77
N ASN A 56 8.76 -12.96 1.66
CA ASN A 56 8.00 -13.68 0.64
C ASN A 56 8.82 -13.71 -0.64
N GLU A 57 9.01 -14.90 -1.19
CA GLU A 57 9.60 -15.10 -2.51
C GLU A 57 8.54 -15.68 -3.43
N GLY A 58 8.47 -15.19 -4.66
CA GLY A 58 7.53 -15.65 -5.66
C GLY A 58 8.21 -15.96 -6.99
N GLN A 59 7.72 -17.00 -7.65
CA GLN A 59 8.02 -17.31 -9.05
C GLN A 59 6.72 -17.42 -9.84
N ASP A 60 6.70 -16.82 -11.02
CA ASP A 60 5.62 -16.91 -12.00
C ASP A 60 6.16 -17.48 -13.32
N LEU A 61 5.49 -18.52 -13.80
CA LEU A 61 5.74 -19.17 -15.08
C LEU A 61 4.52 -18.99 -15.98
N SER A 62 4.65 -18.16 -17.02
CA SER A 62 3.61 -17.97 -18.04
C SER A 62 3.92 -18.85 -19.25
N VAL A 63 3.13 -19.90 -19.47
CA VAL A 63 3.31 -20.89 -20.54
C VAL A 63 2.39 -20.59 -21.72
N GLY A 64 2.95 -20.63 -22.92
CA GLY A 64 2.20 -20.42 -24.17
C GLY A 64 2.10 -18.96 -24.58
N GLU A 65 2.96 -18.11 -24.03
CA GLU A 65 3.10 -16.72 -24.46
C GLU A 65 3.85 -16.64 -25.78
N ALA A 66 3.59 -15.60 -26.58
CA ALA A 66 4.27 -15.42 -27.85
C ALA A 66 5.42 -14.41 -27.74
N SER A 67 6.58 -14.77 -28.28
CA SER A 67 7.73 -13.89 -28.41
C SER A 67 7.56 -12.99 -29.63
N LYS A 68 7.53 -11.65 -29.47
CA LYS A 68 7.49 -10.71 -30.60
C LYS A 68 8.62 -10.95 -31.61
N PRO A 69 9.91 -11.03 -31.21
CA PRO A 69 10.98 -11.30 -32.16
C PRO A 69 10.88 -12.70 -32.76
N GLY A 70 10.58 -13.72 -31.97
CA GLY A 70 10.48 -15.10 -32.45
C GLY A 70 9.35 -15.30 -33.47
N LEU A 71 8.19 -14.71 -33.19
CA LEU A 71 7.05 -14.71 -34.10
C LEU A 71 7.36 -13.91 -35.38
N ARG A 72 7.98 -12.73 -35.27
CA ARG A 72 8.38 -11.93 -36.43
C ARG A 72 9.32 -12.72 -37.33
N ASP A 73 10.35 -13.33 -36.77
CA ASP A 73 11.33 -14.09 -37.55
C ASP A 73 10.67 -15.32 -38.21
N ALA A 74 9.72 -15.97 -37.52
CA ALA A 74 8.97 -17.09 -38.09
C ALA A 74 7.97 -16.66 -39.20
N LEU A 75 7.37 -15.47 -39.10
CA LEU A 75 6.50 -14.90 -40.14
C LEU A 75 7.29 -14.48 -41.39
N LEU A 76 8.55 -14.07 -41.23
CA LEU A 76 9.43 -13.67 -42.32
C LEU A 76 10.14 -14.86 -43.00
N ASP A 77 10.06 -16.05 -42.39
CA ASP A 77 10.65 -17.26 -42.94
C ASP A 77 9.84 -17.76 -44.16
N THR A 78 10.54 -18.12 -45.22
CA THR A 78 9.94 -18.59 -46.47
C THR A 78 9.88 -20.11 -46.58
N ASP A 79 10.54 -20.85 -45.68
CA ASP A 79 10.50 -22.32 -45.67
C ASP A 79 9.20 -22.81 -45.00
N PRO A 80 8.27 -23.48 -45.71
CA PRO A 80 7.02 -23.97 -45.13
C PRO A 80 7.20 -24.93 -43.95
N ALA A 81 8.37 -25.57 -43.80
CA ALA A 81 8.64 -26.46 -42.68
C ALA A 81 8.83 -25.69 -41.36
N THR A 82 9.26 -24.43 -41.43
CA THR A 82 9.62 -23.61 -40.26
C THR A 82 8.79 -22.32 -40.16
N ALA A 83 8.26 -21.80 -41.28
CA ALA A 83 7.47 -20.59 -41.35
C ALA A 83 6.20 -20.64 -40.49
N PHE A 84 5.86 -19.50 -39.89
CA PHE A 84 4.59 -19.30 -39.22
C PHE A 84 3.55 -18.85 -40.25
N ASP A 85 2.52 -19.66 -40.47
CA ASP A 85 1.38 -19.37 -41.32
C ASP A 85 0.23 -18.77 -40.48
N PRO A 86 -0.06 -17.46 -40.62
CA PRO A 86 -1.16 -16.80 -39.92
C PRO A 86 -2.53 -17.03 -40.57
N PHE A 87 -2.59 -17.71 -41.72
CA PHE A 87 -3.81 -17.95 -42.50
C PHE A 87 -4.38 -19.36 -42.32
N LEU A 88 -3.79 -20.15 -41.42
CA LEU A 88 -4.31 -21.47 -41.05
C LEU A 88 -5.75 -21.37 -40.51
N ASN A 89 -6.58 -22.35 -40.86
CA ASN A 89 -7.95 -22.48 -40.32
C ASN A 89 -7.92 -22.62 -38.78
N PHE A 90 -9.01 -22.26 -38.09
CA PHE A 90 -9.11 -22.21 -36.63
C PHE A 90 -8.68 -23.48 -35.89
N ASN A 91 -8.85 -24.65 -36.52
CA ASN A 91 -8.51 -25.95 -35.94
C ASN A 91 -7.12 -26.48 -36.33
N ALA A 92 -6.40 -25.78 -37.21
CA ALA A 92 -5.06 -26.20 -37.65
C ALA A 92 -3.97 -25.71 -36.68
N GLN A 93 -2.75 -26.22 -36.81
CA GLN A 93 -1.61 -25.77 -36.01
C GLN A 93 -0.40 -25.61 -36.91
N ASN A 94 0.38 -24.56 -36.66
CA ASN A 94 1.69 -24.38 -37.26
C ASN A 94 2.62 -25.56 -36.95
N THR A 95 3.66 -25.71 -37.76
CA THR A 95 4.65 -26.80 -37.58
C THR A 95 5.29 -26.72 -36.19
N LYS A 96 5.83 -27.84 -35.71
CA LYS A 96 6.54 -27.87 -34.42
C LYS A 96 7.69 -26.85 -34.38
N ALA A 97 8.39 -26.67 -35.49
CA ALA A 97 9.50 -25.70 -35.60
C ALA A 97 9.01 -24.25 -35.55
N ALA A 98 7.95 -23.91 -36.29
CA ALA A 98 7.34 -22.58 -36.25
C ALA A 98 6.86 -22.21 -34.84
N ARG A 99 6.21 -23.15 -34.16
CA ARG A 99 5.73 -22.95 -32.78
C ARG A 99 6.86 -22.81 -31.78
N ALA A 100 7.90 -23.63 -31.86
CA ALA A 100 9.03 -23.56 -30.94
C ALA A 100 9.82 -22.24 -31.03
N ARG A 101 9.74 -21.52 -32.16
CA ARG A 101 10.31 -20.18 -32.31
C ARG A 101 9.37 -19.08 -31.82
N SER A 102 8.07 -19.28 -31.98
CA SER A 102 7.05 -18.23 -31.73
C SER A 102 6.54 -18.22 -30.30
N TYR A 103 6.46 -19.38 -29.65
CA TYR A 103 5.91 -19.52 -28.29
C TYR A 103 7.02 -19.82 -27.28
N VAL A 104 6.89 -19.21 -26.11
CA VAL A 104 7.88 -19.26 -25.02
C VAL A 104 7.19 -19.51 -23.69
N THR A 105 8.00 -19.91 -22.70
CA THR A 105 7.61 -19.85 -21.30
C THR A 105 8.36 -18.68 -20.67
N LEU A 106 7.64 -17.69 -20.16
CA LEU A 106 8.22 -16.54 -19.47
C LEU A 106 8.45 -16.90 -18.01
N HIS A 107 9.60 -16.48 -17.48
CA HIS A 107 10.00 -16.73 -16.10
C HIS A 107 10.17 -15.40 -15.36
N ASN A 108 9.26 -15.09 -14.45
CA ASN A 108 9.34 -13.92 -13.59
C ASN A 108 9.57 -14.36 -12.14
N SER A 109 10.28 -13.56 -11.36
CA SER A 109 10.44 -13.76 -9.93
C SER A 109 10.32 -12.46 -9.16
N GLY A 110 10.04 -12.57 -7.87
CA GLY A 110 9.92 -11.43 -6.97
C GLY A 110 10.27 -11.80 -5.55
N GLU A 111 10.68 -10.79 -4.80
CA GLU A 111 10.98 -10.89 -3.38
C GLU A 111 10.45 -9.65 -2.66
N ASP A 112 9.87 -9.89 -1.50
CA ASP A 112 9.40 -8.89 -0.55
C ASP A 112 9.97 -9.21 0.83
N GLU A 113 10.79 -8.33 1.42
CA GLU A 113 11.36 -8.50 2.75
C GLU A 113 10.98 -7.34 3.70
N LEU A 114 10.76 -7.68 4.97
CA LEU A 114 10.45 -6.72 6.02
C LEU A 114 11.08 -7.14 7.37
N PRO A 115 12.31 -6.68 7.66
CA PRO A 115 12.78 -6.52 9.04
C PRO A 115 12.00 -5.41 9.74
N LEU A 116 11.49 -5.70 10.93
CA LEU A 116 10.80 -4.79 11.84
C LEU A 116 11.37 -4.99 13.24
N GLY A 117 11.85 -3.93 13.88
CA GLY A 117 12.20 -3.91 15.29
C GLY A 117 11.40 -2.83 16.00
N TYR A 118 10.89 -3.11 17.19
CA TYR A 118 10.15 -2.13 17.97
C TYR A 118 10.47 -2.21 19.45
N GLY A 119 10.24 -1.10 20.15
CA GLY A 119 10.28 -1.04 21.59
C GLY A 119 9.26 -0.06 22.14
N THR A 120 8.57 -0.45 23.20
CA THR A 120 7.57 0.39 23.87
C THR A 120 7.71 0.33 25.38
N MET A 121 7.34 1.42 26.03
CA MET A 121 7.23 1.55 27.48
C MET A 121 6.00 2.37 27.83
N ASN A 122 5.21 1.92 28.81
CA ASN A 122 4.02 2.64 29.24
C ASN A 122 3.75 2.44 30.73
N GLY A 123 3.26 3.48 31.40
CA GLY A 123 2.96 3.46 32.83
C GLY A 123 2.41 4.79 33.34
N ASP A 124 2.46 4.99 34.66
CA ASP A 124 2.07 6.25 35.29
C ASP A 124 3.31 7.10 35.61
N LEU A 125 3.33 8.37 35.21
CA LEU A 125 4.39 9.33 35.55
C LEU A 125 4.33 9.70 37.03
N PHE A 126 3.14 10.12 37.48
CA PHE A 126 2.85 10.53 38.85
C PHE A 126 1.34 10.56 39.08
N LYS A 127 0.93 10.66 40.34
CA LYS A 127 -0.48 10.75 40.74
C LYS A 127 -0.89 12.20 41.00
N LEU A 128 -1.91 12.67 40.29
CA LEU A 128 -2.66 13.86 40.67
C LEU A 128 -3.86 13.44 41.52
N PRO A 129 -4.46 14.32 42.34
CA PRO A 129 -5.60 13.91 43.12
C PRO A 129 -6.88 13.53 42.33
N PRO A 130 -7.11 13.95 41.06
CA PRO A 130 -8.17 13.33 40.23
C PRO A 130 -7.81 11.93 39.72
N GLY A 131 -6.52 11.60 39.54
CA GLY A 131 -6.07 10.33 38.96
C GLY A 131 -4.60 10.37 38.52
N PRO A 132 -4.04 9.24 38.05
CA PRO A 132 -2.68 9.22 37.51
C PRO A 132 -2.57 10.05 36.23
N VAL A 133 -1.39 10.61 36.01
CA VAL A 133 -0.93 11.04 34.68
C VAL A 133 -0.24 9.86 34.06
N SER A 134 -0.81 9.30 33.01
CA SER A 134 -0.28 8.12 32.32
C SER A 134 0.50 8.54 31.09
N PHE A 135 1.54 7.79 30.76
CA PHE A 135 2.43 8.06 29.64
C PHE A 135 2.80 6.76 28.93
N ALA A 136 2.94 6.85 27.62
CA ALA A 136 3.50 5.81 26.78
C ALA A 136 4.51 6.43 25.83
N ILE A 137 5.59 5.71 25.56
CA ILE A 137 6.58 6.06 24.55
C ILE A 137 7.02 4.79 23.84
N GLY A 138 7.26 4.89 22.54
CA GLY A 138 7.82 3.79 21.77
C GLY A 138 8.51 4.29 20.53
N GLY A 139 9.18 3.35 19.88
CA GLY A 139 9.80 3.60 18.59
C GLY A 139 10.01 2.32 17.83
N ASP A 140 9.90 2.46 16.51
CA ASP A 140 9.92 1.35 15.57
C ASP A 140 10.94 1.64 14.47
N TYR A 141 11.58 0.59 13.98
CA TYR A 141 12.32 0.58 12.73
C TYR A 141 11.73 -0.48 11.83
N TYR A 142 11.44 -0.13 10.57
CA TYR A 142 11.13 -1.12 9.55
C TYR A 142 11.79 -0.81 8.21
N GLY A 143 12.24 -1.87 7.54
CA GLY A 143 13.04 -1.78 6.32
C GLY A 143 12.44 -2.57 5.16
N ASP A 144 11.45 -2.02 4.47
CA ASP A 144 10.81 -2.67 3.32
C ASP A 144 11.79 -2.82 2.14
N ARG A 145 11.87 -4.01 1.54
CA ARG A 145 12.67 -4.36 0.37
C ARG A 145 11.79 -5.06 -0.65
N PHE A 146 11.69 -4.49 -1.83
CA PHE A 146 10.84 -4.99 -2.89
C PHE A 146 11.63 -5.18 -4.18
N THR A 147 11.72 -6.42 -4.65
CA THR A 147 12.40 -6.78 -5.89
C THR A 147 11.43 -7.46 -6.83
N ARG A 148 11.51 -7.11 -8.12
CA ARG A 148 10.87 -7.84 -9.21
C ARG A 148 11.87 -8.03 -10.33
N ASP A 149 12.16 -9.28 -10.64
CA ASP A 149 13.01 -9.70 -11.74
C ASP A 149 12.15 -10.32 -12.83
N ARG A 150 12.06 -9.63 -13.97
CA ARG A 150 11.22 -10.02 -15.09
C ARG A 150 12.01 -10.82 -16.12
N ASP A 151 11.32 -11.70 -16.84
CA ASP A 151 11.85 -12.36 -18.03
C ASP A 151 12.39 -11.31 -19.01
N ALA A 152 13.44 -11.64 -19.77
CA ALA A 152 14.03 -10.71 -20.72
C ALA A 152 13.00 -10.18 -21.73
N LEU A 153 12.04 -11.01 -22.17
CA LEU A 153 10.98 -10.58 -23.08
C LEU A 153 9.97 -9.65 -22.39
N ASN A 154 9.61 -9.90 -21.13
CA ASN A 154 8.74 -8.99 -20.37
C ASN A 154 9.43 -7.64 -20.10
N ASN A 155 10.71 -7.68 -19.69
CA ASN A 155 11.52 -6.51 -19.40
C ASN A 155 11.76 -5.63 -20.63
N THR A 156 11.73 -6.24 -21.82
CA THR A 156 11.89 -5.56 -23.12
C THR A 156 10.59 -5.36 -23.87
N PHE A 157 9.44 -5.47 -23.20
CA PHE A 157 8.10 -5.27 -23.78
C PHE A 157 7.91 -6.04 -25.10
N SER A 158 8.50 -7.23 -25.16
CA SER A 158 8.68 -8.06 -26.35
C SER A 158 7.90 -9.37 -26.26
N SER A 159 6.91 -9.45 -25.38
CA SER A 159 5.99 -10.57 -25.29
C SER A 159 4.59 -10.20 -25.79
N ILE A 160 3.82 -11.19 -26.21
CA ILE A 160 2.41 -11.08 -26.57
C ILE A 160 1.66 -12.07 -25.70
N GLY A 161 0.66 -11.56 -25.00
CA GLY A 161 -0.21 -12.34 -24.13
C GLY A 161 0.11 -12.20 -22.64
N SER A 162 1.31 -11.77 -22.28
CA SER A 162 1.66 -11.42 -20.90
C SER A 162 1.53 -9.92 -20.65
N VAL A 163 1.55 -9.53 -19.37
CA VAL A 163 1.61 -8.13 -18.95
C VAL A 163 3.08 -7.76 -18.75
N ASP A 164 3.64 -7.06 -19.75
CA ASP A 164 5.03 -6.67 -19.75
C ASP A 164 5.34 -5.62 -18.66
N GLY A 165 6.61 -5.53 -18.27
CA GLY A 165 7.06 -4.59 -17.26
C GLY A 165 8.55 -4.71 -17.00
N ALA A 166 9.15 -3.61 -16.53
CA ALA A 166 10.57 -3.57 -16.23
C ALA A 166 10.90 -4.23 -14.88
N SER A 167 12.06 -4.89 -14.80
CA SER A 167 12.64 -5.33 -13.53
C SER A 167 13.03 -4.14 -12.67
N PHE A 168 12.90 -4.26 -11.35
CA PHE A 168 13.29 -3.20 -10.42
C PHE A 168 13.63 -3.72 -9.02
N ARG A 169 14.32 -2.87 -8.27
CA ARG A 169 14.50 -2.97 -6.82
C ARG A 169 14.12 -1.65 -6.18
N ALA A 170 13.26 -1.68 -5.19
CA ALA A 170 12.90 -0.54 -4.36
C ALA A 170 13.12 -0.90 -2.89
N ASN A 171 13.55 0.06 -2.10
CA ASN A 171 13.66 -0.13 -0.66
C ASN A 171 13.33 1.15 0.10
N ARG A 172 12.90 0.96 1.34
CA ARG A 172 12.58 2.04 2.28
C ARG A 172 12.99 1.63 3.67
N ASP A 173 13.74 2.50 4.32
CA ASP A 173 14.00 2.46 5.75
C ASP A 173 13.16 3.53 6.44
N VAL A 174 12.46 3.13 7.49
CA VAL A 174 11.65 4.03 8.31
C VAL A 174 12.05 3.88 9.75
N TRP A 175 12.31 5.01 10.39
CA TRP A 175 12.44 5.12 11.83
C TRP A 175 11.25 5.92 12.35
N GLU A 176 10.65 5.47 13.43
CA GLU A 176 9.51 6.13 14.06
C GLU A 176 9.75 6.27 15.56
N ILE A 177 9.32 7.39 16.12
CA ILE A 177 9.14 7.58 17.56
C ILE A 177 7.73 8.08 17.80
N TYR A 178 7.09 7.59 18.86
CA TYR A 178 5.78 8.05 19.28
C TYR A 178 5.69 8.14 20.78
N GLU A 179 4.92 9.12 21.23
CA GLU A 179 4.61 9.32 22.64
C GLU A 179 3.14 9.69 22.82
N GLU A 180 2.58 9.31 23.96
CA GLU A 180 1.22 9.65 24.37
C GLU A 180 1.21 9.97 25.86
N VAL A 181 0.57 11.07 26.22
CA VAL A 181 0.30 11.47 27.60
C VAL A 181 -1.19 11.65 27.81
N ARG A 182 -1.68 11.06 28.90
CA ARG A 182 -3.06 11.20 29.37
C ARG A 182 -3.09 11.91 30.70
N VAL A 183 -3.91 12.96 30.78
CA VAL A 183 -4.09 13.75 31.99
C VAL A 183 -5.56 13.76 32.38
N LEU A 184 -5.85 13.25 33.59
CA LEU A 184 -7.15 13.43 34.24
C LEU A 184 -7.12 14.77 35.00
N PHE A 185 -7.91 15.73 34.57
CA PHE A 185 -8.02 17.05 35.21
C PHE A 185 -9.07 17.07 36.31
N THR A 186 -10.19 16.36 36.12
CA THR A 186 -11.19 16.15 37.17
C THR A 186 -11.68 14.71 37.17
N SER A 187 -12.12 14.26 38.33
CA SER A 187 -12.71 12.93 38.48
C SER A 187 -13.92 12.95 39.42
N PRO A 188 -14.74 11.88 39.40
CA PRO A 188 -15.94 11.79 40.23
C PRO A 188 -15.71 12.02 41.72
N THR A 189 -14.51 11.75 42.23
CA THR A 189 -14.17 11.92 43.65
C THR A 189 -14.15 13.38 44.09
N TRP A 190 -13.95 14.33 43.16
CA TRP A 190 -13.91 15.77 43.45
C TRP A 190 -15.28 16.44 43.36
N ASN A 191 -16.23 15.81 42.66
CA ASN A 191 -17.59 16.34 42.43
C ASN A 191 -17.58 17.82 41.95
N PHE A 192 -16.66 18.16 41.04
CA PHE A 192 -16.48 19.52 40.54
C PHE A 192 -17.68 19.91 39.64
N PRO A 193 -18.41 21.00 39.93
CA PRO A 193 -19.58 21.40 39.14
C PRO A 193 -19.22 21.67 37.68
N GLY A 194 -19.96 21.05 36.76
CA GLY A 194 -19.74 21.20 35.32
C GLY A 194 -18.57 20.37 34.76
N PHE A 195 -17.77 19.73 35.61
CA PHE A 195 -16.67 18.84 35.21
C PHE A 195 -16.64 17.62 36.12
N TYR A 196 -17.70 16.82 36.10
CA TYR A 196 -17.77 15.56 36.86
C TYR A 196 -16.61 14.61 36.52
N SER A 197 -16.20 14.59 35.24
CA SER A 197 -14.95 13.97 34.80
C SER A 197 -14.43 14.72 33.56
N PHE A 198 -13.13 15.03 33.53
CA PHE A 198 -12.50 15.73 32.42
C PHE A 198 -11.09 15.17 32.21
N GLU A 199 -10.83 14.73 30.99
CA GLU A 199 -9.62 14.03 30.58
C GLU A 199 -9.17 14.57 29.22
N VAL A 200 -7.87 14.76 29.07
CA VAL A 200 -7.25 15.13 27.80
C VAL A 200 -6.10 14.16 27.54
N ASP A 201 -6.03 13.68 26.30
CA ASP A 201 -4.89 12.95 25.78
C ASP A 201 -4.18 13.79 24.73
N PHE A 202 -2.86 13.77 24.76
CA PHE A 202 -2.01 14.27 23.69
C PHE A 202 -1.15 13.11 23.21
N ALA A 203 -1.05 12.94 21.90
CA ALA A 203 -0.15 11.97 21.29
C ALA A 203 0.58 12.60 20.10
N GLU A 204 1.79 12.15 19.86
CA GLU A 204 2.62 12.59 18.75
C GLU A 204 3.38 11.41 18.16
N ARG A 205 3.51 11.40 16.83
CA ARG A 205 4.40 10.49 16.11
C ARG A 205 5.29 11.27 15.16
N GLU A 206 6.58 10.99 15.17
CA GLU A 206 7.53 11.45 14.15
C GLU A 206 8.11 10.24 13.41
N SER A 207 8.07 10.29 12.08
CA SER A 207 8.56 9.24 11.19
C SER A 207 9.58 9.81 10.21
N TRP A 208 10.72 9.15 10.05
CA TRP A 208 11.80 9.50 9.12
C TRP A 208 11.98 8.44 8.05
N PHE A 209 11.81 8.84 6.79
CA PHE A 209 11.85 7.94 5.64
C PHE A 209 13.14 8.14 4.83
N SER A 210 13.78 7.04 4.45
CA SER A 210 14.84 7.02 3.45
C SER A 210 14.55 5.94 2.42
N GLN A 211 14.52 6.32 1.15
CA GLN A 211 14.02 5.45 0.08
C GLN A 211 14.96 5.45 -1.10
N ASN A 212 15.10 4.30 -1.74
CA ASN A 212 15.94 4.13 -2.91
C ASN A 212 15.21 3.30 -3.97
N THR A 213 15.38 3.68 -5.23
CA THR A 213 14.93 2.87 -6.38
C THR A 213 16.12 2.56 -7.26
N SER A 214 16.22 1.34 -7.80
CA SER A 214 17.25 1.00 -8.78
C SER A 214 17.08 1.76 -10.09
N SER A 215 18.15 1.87 -10.87
CA SER A 215 18.02 2.25 -12.27
C SER A 215 17.15 1.26 -13.02
N VAL A 216 16.30 1.74 -13.92
CA VAL A 216 15.48 0.90 -14.80
C VAL A 216 15.67 1.30 -16.25
N LEU A 217 15.66 0.29 -17.13
CA LEU A 217 15.62 0.47 -18.57
C LEU A 217 14.15 0.53 -18.98
N ALA A 218 13.51 1.68 -18.75
CA ALA A 218 12.15 1.90 -19.22
C ALA A 218 12.16 1.88 -20.75
N GLN A 219 11.66 0.82 -21.38
CA GLN A 219 11.34 0.90 -22.80
C GLN A 219 10.07 1.75 -22.95
N GLY A 220 10.21 2.94 -23.56
CA GLY A 220 9.12 3.90 -23.70
C GLY A 220 9.61 5.34 -23.63
N LEU A 221 8.85 6.20 -22.94
CA LEU A 221 9.00 7.66 -22.91
C LEU A 221 10.35 8.18 -22.35
N GLN A 222 11.09 7.37 -21.59
CA GLN A 222 12.39 7.72 -21.01
C GLN A 222 13.35 6.53 -21.16
N PRO A 223 14.41 6.60 -21.99
CA PRO A 223 15.24 5.44 -22.35
C PRO A 223 16.10 4.90 -21.19
N PHE A 224 16.27 5.68 -20.11
CA PHE A 224 17.00 5.29 -18.91
C PHE A 224 16.52 6.15 -17.74
N VAL A 225 16.07 5.53 -16.66
CA VAL A 225 15.82 6.22 -15.40
C VAL A 225 16.92 5.82 -14.42
N PRO A 226 17.75 6.75 -13.95
CA PRO A 226 18.82 6.44 -13.00
C PRO A 226 18.25 6.04 -11.63
N THR A 227 19.11 5.45 -10.79
CA THR A 227 18.82 5.26 -9.37
C THR A 227 18.34 6.57 -8.75
N ALA A 228 17.26 6.52 -7.98
CA ALA A 228 16.74 7.68 -7.26
C ALA A 228 16.84 7.45 -5.74
N HIS A 229 17.06 8.55 -5.03
CA HIS A 229 17.16 8.59 -3.57
C HIS A 229 16.24 9.71 -3.07
N SER A 230 15.34 9.40 -2.15
CA SER A 230 14.44 10.40 -1.56
C SER A 230 14.31 10.21 -0.05
N ARG A 231 14.17 11.33 0.65
CA ARG A 231 13.98 11.39 2.10
C ARG A 231 12.90 12.39 2.44
N TYR A 232 12.10 12.08 3.44
CA TYR A 232 11.14 13.01 4.02
C TYR A 232 10.81 12.58 5.44
N ASN A 233 10.25 13.52 6.19
CA ASN A 233 9.81 13.29 7.57
C ASN A 233 8.31 13.59 7.65
N ALA A 234 7.61 12.93 8.58
CA ALA A 234 6.22 13.21 8.89
C ALA A 234 6.05 13.28 10.40
N GLN A 235 5.56 14.42 10.89
CA GLN A 235 5.21 14.63 12.30
C GLN A 235 3.69 14.77 12.39
N LYS A 236 3.05 14.04 13.30
CA LYS A 236 1.59 13.95 13.41
C LYS A 236 1.11 14.05 14.86
N PRO A 237 0.59 15.23 15.27
CA PRO A 237 -0.01 15.37 16.58
C PRO A 237 -1.47 14.89 16.59
N LYS A 238 -1.92 14.52 17.79
CA LYS A 238 -3.31 14.23 18.12
C LYS A 238 -3.62 14.79 19.49
N VAL A 239 -4.80 15.37 19.61
CA VAL A 239 -5.39 15.76 20.89
C VAL A 239 -6.79 15.16 20.98
N SER A 240 -7.11 14.49 22.09
CA SER A 240 -8.47 14.07 22.41
C SER A 240 -8.92 14.59 23.76
N VAL A 241 -10.22 14.83 23.87
CA VAL A 241 -10.88 15.31 25.08
C VAL A 241 -12.07 14.40 25.37
N ARG A 242 -12.19 13.98 26.63
CA ARG A 242 -13.37 13.32 27.17
C ARG A 242 -13.90 14.13 28.33
N TRP A 243 -15.17 14.50 28.25
CA TRP A 243 -15.83 15.35 29.24
C TRP A 243 -17.18 14.79 29.65
N GLN A 244 -17.37 14.62 30.95
CA GLN A 244 -18.66 14.39 31.57
C GLN A 244 -19.05 15.63 32.39
N PRO A 245 -20.04 16.42 31.94
CA PRO A 245 -20.37 17.68 32.59
C PRO A 245 -21.10 17.50 33.92
N LEU A 246 -21.92 16.46 34.01
CA LEU A 246 -22.88 16.27 35.10
C LEU A 246 -22.66 14.92 35.78
N ASP A 247 -22.89 14.91 37.09
CA ASP A 247 -23.00 13.66 37.83
C ASP A 247 -24.18 12.82 37.26
N PRO A 248 -23.94 11.55 36.88
CA PRO A 248 -24.96 10.68 36.32
C PRO A 248 -26.23 10.55 37.19
N LYS A 249 -26.16 10.82 38.50
CA LYS A 249 -27.32 10.78 39.39
C LYS A 249 -28.43 11.77 38.97
N TYR A 250 -28.09 12.85 38.26
CA TYR A 250 -29.07 13.87 37.86
C TYR A 250 -29.90 13.43 36.65
N ILE A 251 -29.25 13.07 35.54
CA ILE A 251 -29.95 12.77 34.28
C ILE A 251 -29.49 11.48 33.60
N GLY A 252 -28.61 10.70 34.22
CA GLY A 252 -27.86 9.66 33.55
C GLY A 252 -26.50 10.17 33.05
N ALA A 253 -25.67 9.27 32.53
CA ALA A 253 -24.32 9.61 32.10
C ALA A 253 -24.36 10.30 30.74
N VAL A 254 -23.90 11.55 30.68
CA VAL A 254 -23.62 12.28 29.42
C VAL A 254 -22.11 12.37 29.29
N THR A 255 -21.57 11.85 28.19
CA THR A 255 -20.15 11.94 27.85
C THR A 255 -20.02 12.63 26.51
N LEU A 256 -19.33 13.76 26.50
CA LEU A 256 -18.91 14.47 25.31
C LEU A 256 -17.47 14.07 24.99
N ARG A 257 -17.19 13.88 23.71
CA ARG A 257 -15.89 13.52 23.17
C ARG A 257 -15.55 14.46 22.04
N GLY A 258 -14.29 14.85 21.94
CA GLY A 258 -13.79 15.59 20.79
C GLY A 258 -12.35 15.21 20.52
N SER A 259 -11.95 15.17 19.25
CA SER A 259 -10.55 14.99 18.89
C SER A 259 -10.17 15.79 17.65
N TYR A 260 -8.89 16.15 17.61
CA TYR A 260 -8.20 16.59 16.41
C TYR A 260 -7.00 15.68 16.19
N SER A 261 -6.79 15.22 14.96
CA SER A 261 -5.61 14.43 14.61
C SER A 261 -5.15 14.74 13.21
N GLU A 262 -3.83 14.74 13.03
CA GLU A 262 -3.22 14.69 11.71
C GLU A 262 -2.83 13.26 11.37
N ALA A 263 -2.98 12.89 10.10
CA ALA A 263 -2.49 11.63 9.57
C ALA A 263 -1.70 11.86 8.28
N PHE A 264 -1.00 10.82 7.84
CA PHE A 264 -0.42 10.75 6.52
C PHE A 264 -0.48 9.32 5.99
N HIS A 265 -0.35 9.22 4.67
CA HIS A 265 -0.13 7.97 3.98
C HIS A 265 1.12 8.13 3.12
N ALA A 266 2.16 7.37 3.49
CA ALA A 266 3.39 7.30 2.70
C ALA A 266 3.08 6.61 1.37
N PRO A 267 3.61 7.08 0.22
CA PRO A 267 3.42 6.38 -1.05
C PRO A 267 3.89 4.93 -0.94
N THR A 268 3.30 3.99 -1.65
CA THR A 268 3.76 2.60 -1.67
C THR A 268 5.10 2.46 -2.42
N LEU A 269 5.82 1.35 -2.22
CA LEU A 269 7.04 1.09 -3.01
C LEU A 269 6.74 0.96 -4.53
N SER A 270 5.55 0.48 -4.89
CA SER A 270 5.05 0.42 -6.26
C SER A 270 4.73 1.79 -6.86
N GLU A 271 4.30 2.77 -6.07
CA GLU A 271 4.01 4.13 -6.57
C GLU A 271 5.28 4.96 -6.79
N ILE A 272 6.35 4.66 -6.05
CA ILE A 272 7.64 5.35 -6.21
C ILE A 272 8.56 4.68 -7.23
N THR A 273 8.30 3.43 -7.61
CA THR A 273 9.18 2.71 -8.55
C THR A 273 9.06 3.31 -9.96
N PRO A 274 10.16 3.75 -10.58
CA PRO A 274 10.13 4.27 -11.94
C PRO A 274 9.98 3.16 -12.99
N ALA A 275 9.90 1.89 -12.57
CA ALA A 275 9.75 0.74 -13.43
C ALA A 275 8.46 0.83 -14.24
N THR A 276 8.59 0.81 -15.56
CA THR A 276 7.41 0.84 -16.43
C THR A 276 6.64 -0.47 -16.29
N SER A 277 5.33 -0.40 -16.11
CA SER A 277 4.41 -1.53 -16.22
C SER A 277 3.44 -1.30 -17.37
N GLN A 278 2.97 -2.38 -17.98
CA GLN A 278 1.97 -2.33 -19.03
C GLN A 278 0.57 -2.60 -18.46
N SER A 279 -0.44 -2.02 -19.08
CA SER A 279 -1.85 -2.32 -18.87
C SER A 279 -2.61 -2.16 -20.21
N PHE A 280 -3.84 -2.71 -20.27
CA PHE A 280 -4.71 -2.61 -21.44
C PHE A 280 -6.14 -2.22 -21.03
N PRO A 281 -6.33 -1.02 -20.46
CA PRO A 281 -7.65 -0.57 -20.03
C PRO A 281 -8.59 -0.43 -21.23
N ALA A 282 -9.88 -0.62 -20.96
CA ALA A 282 -10.90 -0.26 -21.94
C ALA A 282 -11.08 1.26 -21.96
N VAL A 283 -11.16 1.86 -23.15
CA VAL A 283 -11.35 3.31 -23.32
C VAL A 283 -12.55 3.61 -24.20
N VAL A 284 -13.26 4.69 -23.87
CA VAL A 284 -14.35 5.21 -24.70
C VAL A 284 -13.89 6.51 -25.33
N ASP A 285 -13.77 6.52 -26.65
CA ASP A 285 -13.46 7.71 -27.41
C ASP A 285 -14.78 8.39 -27.87
N PRO A 286 -15.17 9.53 -27.29
CA PRO A 286 -16.42 10.20 -27.65
C PRO A 286 -16.38 10.83 -29.05
N LEU A 287 -15.21 10.92 -29.69
CA LEU A 287 -15.02 11.52 -31.01
C LEU A 287 -14.90 10.47 -32.13
N SER A 288 -14.68 9.20 -31.81
CA SER A 288 -14.50 8.14 -32.80
C SER A 288 -15.08 6.81 -32.34
N SER A 289 -15.98 6.24 -33.15
CA SER A 289 -16.47 4.87 -32.96
C SER A 289 -15.53 3.80 -33.52
N GLN A 290 -14.37 4.19 -34.05
CA GLN A 290 -13.40 3.31 -34.71
C GLN A 290 -12.16 3.05 -33.84
N THR A 291 -12.07 3.72 -32.69
CA THR A 291 -10.97 3.52 -31.75
C THR A 291 -11.11 2.13 -31.13
N GLU A 292 -10.02 1.36 -31.16
CA GLU A 292 -10.01 0.04 -30.53
C GLU A 292 -10.39 0.17 -29.05
N PRO A 293 -11.29 -0.69 -28.54
CA PRO A 293 -11.85 -0.52 -27.21
C PRO A 293 -10.82 -0.73 -26.11
N GLN A 294 -9.66 -1.34 -26.40
CA GLN A 294 -8.53 -1.45 -25.48
C GLN A 294 -7.29 -0.84 -26.12
N VAL A 295 -6.57 -0.04 -25.34
CA VAL A 295 -5.32 0.61 -25.76
C VAL A 295 -4.20 0.18 -24.83
N GLU A 296 -2.98 0.05 -25.36
CA GLU A 296 -1.80 -0.15 -24.52
C GLU A 296 -1.54 1.12 -23.70
N GLU A 297 -1.48 0.94 -22.39
CA GLU A 297 -1.06 1.97 -21.45
C GLU A 297 0.24 1.53 -20.76
N ARG A 298 1.13 2.49 -20.54
CA ARG A 298 2.37 2.29 -19.80
C ARG A 298 2.40 3.22 -18.61
N LEU A 299 2.47 2.62 -17.42
CA LEU A 299 2.47 3.34 -16.15
C LEU A 299 3.88 3.38 -15.59
N VAL A 300 4.24 4.50 -14.97
CA VAL A 300 5.51 4.69 -14.26
C VAL A 300 5.23 5.37 -12.93
N GLY A 301 5.90 4.92 -11.88
CA GLY A 301 5.89 5.59 -10.59
C GLY A 301 6.83 6.79 -10.55
N ASN A 302 6.69 7.59 -9.49
CA ASN A 302 7.50 8.78 -9.28
C ASN A 302 8.30 8.66 -7.96
N PRO A 303 9.64 8.52 -8.02
CA PRO A 303 10.49 8.37 -6.83
C PRO A 303 10.44 9.55 -5.84
N PHE A 304 9.90 10.69 -6.28
CA PHE A 304 9.81 11.94 -5.53
C PHE A 304 8.39 12.27 -5.08
N LEU A 305 7.47 11.30 -5.09
CA LEU A 305 6.15 11.47 -4.48
C LEU A 305 6.29 11.87 -3.01
N LYS A 306 5.43 12.80 -2.62
CA LYS A 306 5.28 13.21 -1.22
C LYS A 306 4.11 12.43 -0.62
N PRO A 307 4.11 12.21 0.71
CA PRO A 307 2.97 11.63 1.40
C PRO A 307 1.68 12.42 1.19
N GLU A 308 0.58 11.69 1.15
CA GLU A 308 -0.76 12.24 1.33
C GLU A 308 -0.91 12.65 2.79
N VAL A 309 -1.63 13.74 3.06
CA VAL A 309 -1.87 14.21 4.43
C VAL A 309 -3.36 14.35 4.68
N ALA A 310 -3.79 14.04 5.90
CA ALA A 310 -5.17 14.18 6.32
C ALA A 310 -5.27 14.93 7.64
N TYR A 311 -6.31 15.75 7.76
CA TYR A 311 -6.70 16.45 8.99
C TYR A 311 -8.09 15.97 9.39
N GLU A 312 -8.23 15.47 10.61
CA GLU A 312 -9.46 14.88 11.12
C GLU A 312 -9.96 15.62 12.37
N TRP A 313 -11.24 15.94 12.37
CA TRP A 313 -11.98 16.43 13.53
C TRP A 313 -13.12 15.48 13.82
N THR A 314 -13.22 15.01 15.06
CA THR A 314 -14.35 14.21 15.51
C THR A 314 -15.02 14.86 16.71
N TYR A 315 -16.34 14.79 16.75
CA TYR A 315 -17.15 15.19 17.89
C TYR A 315 -18.18 14.11 18.17
N GLY A 316 -18.31 13.72 19.43
CA GLY A 316 -19.19 12.64 19.83
C GLY A 316 -19.92 12.93 21.13
N MET A 317 -21.14 12.42 21.24
CA MET A 317 -21.90 12.40 22.48
C MET A 317 -22.42 11.00 22.73
N VAL A 318 -22.24 10.51 23.96
CA VAL A 318 -22.86 9.28 24.46
C VAL A 318 -23.77 9.65 25.63
N TYR A 319 -25.01 9.20 25.58
CA TYR A 319 -26.00 9.44 26.62
C TYR A 319 -26.66 8.14 27.08
N SER A 320 -26.52 7.82 28.37
CA SER A 320 -27.18 6.69 29.03
C SER A 320 -28.18 7.22 30.06
N PRO A 321 -29.46 7.42 29.69
CA PRO A 321 -30.47 7.99 30.58
C PRO A 321 -30.76 7.09 31.77
N LYS A 322 -30.85 7.66 32.98
CA LYS A 322 -31.13 6.89 34.21
C LYS A 322 -32.55 6.33 34.29
N TRP A 323 -33.50 6.88 33.52
CA TRP A 323 -34.92 6.52 33.55
C TRP A 323 -35.29 5.36 32.63
N ILE A 324 -34.42 4.97 31.69
CA ILE A 324 -34.64 3.81 30.82
C ILE A 324 -33.42 2.90 30.95
N LYS A 325 -33.57 1.84 31.75
CA LYS A 325 -32.49 0.87 31.98
C LYS A 325 -32.13 0.17 30.66
N GLY A 326 -30.83 0.11 30.37
CA GLY A 326 -30.30 -0.56 29.19
C GLY A 326 -30.30 0.28 27.90
N LEU A 327 -30.85 1.51 27.92
CA LEU A 327 -30.75 2.41 26.77
C LEU A 327 -29.44 3.21 26.83
N THR A 328 -28.71 3.21 25.72
CA THR A 328 -27.58 4.10 25.46
C THR A 328 -27.74 4.66 24.05
N LEU A 329 -27.65 5.97 23.92
CA LEU A 329 -27.68 6.69 22.65
C LEU A 329 -26.29 7.23 22.36
N SER A 330 -25.85 7.15 21.12
CA SER A 330 -24.61 7.78 20.65
C SER A 330 -24.87 8.57 19.38
N ALA A 331 -24.22 9.73 19.26
CA ALA A 331 -24.19 10.54 18.06
C ALA A 331 -22.76 11.02 17.85
N ASP A 332 -22.22 10.74 16.67
CA ASP A 332 -20.85 11.08 16.31
C ASP A 332 -20.85 11.79 14.95
N TRP A 333 -20.01 12.81 14.84
CA TRP A 333 -19.77 13.57 13.62
C TRP A 333 -18.27 13.62 13.38
N TRP A 334 -17.86 13.45 12.13
CA TRP A 334 -16.47 13.52 11.72
C TRP A 334 -16.33 14.36 10.44
N HIS A 335 -15.20 15.04 10.33
CA HIS A 335 -14.78 15.75 9.13
C HIS A 335 -13.33 15.44 8.84
N ILE A 336 -13.03 15.07 7.60
CA ILE A 336 -11.70 14.67 7.15
C ILE A 336 -11.37 15.52 5.90
N ASP A 337 -10.28 16.28 5.98
CA ASP A 337 -9.68 17.01 4.84
C ASP A 337 -8.42 16.27 4.38
N MET A 338 -8.47 15.64 3.20
CA MET A 338 -7.33 14.93 2.59
C MET A 338 -6.70 15.76 1.48
N ARG A 339 -5.37 15.84 1.47
CA ARG A 339 -4.59 16.62 0.49
C ARG A 339 -3.47 15.81 -0.12
N SER A 340 -3.07 16.24 -1.33
CA SER A 340 -1.98 15.63 -2.10
C SER A 340 -2.19 14.15 -2.41
N ILE A 341 -3.44 13.77 -2.69
CA ILE A 341 -3.82 12.40 -3.02
C ILE A 341 -3.01 11.93 -4.24
N VAL A 342 -2.33 10.80 -4.09
CA VAL A 342 -1.59 10.10 -5.14
C VAL A 342 -2.60 9.31 -5.96
N THR A 343 -2.58 9.51 -7.27
CA THR A 343 -3.49 8.80 -8.18
C THR A 343 -2.80 8.54 -9.52
N THR A 344 -3.24 7.47 -10.17
CA THR A 344 -2.78 7.11 -11.51
C THR A 344 -3.59 7.87 -12.55
N LEU A 345 -2.93 8.68 -13.37
CA LEU A 345 -3.57 9.40 -14.48
C LEU A 345 -3.55 8.52 -15.73
N GLY A 346 -4.57 7.68 -15.87
CA GLY A 346 -4.66 6.69 -16.95
C GLY A 346 -5.21 7.23 -18.29
N ALA A 347 -5.29 6.35 -19.28
CA ALA A 347 -5.70 6.65 -20.64
C ALA A 347 -7.09 7.30 -20.73
N ASP A 348 -8.07 6.81 -19.98
CA ASP A 348 -9.44 7.35 -19.98
C ASP A 348 -9.51 8.77 -19.40
N PHE A 349 -8.75 9.04 -18.33
CA PHE A 349 -8.61 10.39 -17.79
C PHE A 349 -8.00 11.34 -18.82
N ASN A 350 -6.92 10.92 -19.49
CA ASN A 350 -6.27 11.73 -20.52
C ASN A 350 -7.17 11.98 -21.73
N ILE A 351 -7.94 10.98 -22.16
CA ILE A 351 -8.90 11.13 -23.26
C ILE A 351 -10.00 12.08 -22.84
N SER A 352 -10.63 11.93 -21.68
CA SER A 352 -11.77 12.76 -21.27
C SER A 352 -11.45 14.23 -20.93
N HIS A 353 -10.22 14.52 -20.51
CA HIS A 353 -9.82 15.87 -20.03
C HIS A 353 -8.92 16.67 -20.99
N ASN A 354 -8.39 16.05 -22.06
CA ASN A 354 -7.59 16.74 -23.08
C ASN A 354 -8.35 16.92 -24.42
N ILE A 355 -9.69 16.84 -24.42
CA ILE A 355 -10.55 17.15 -25.58
C ILE A 355 -10.89 18.63 -25.65
#